data_AF-A0AAV1VIQ9-F1
#
_entry.id   AF-A0AAV1VIQ9-F1
#
_cell.length_a   1.000
_cell.length_b   1.000
_cell.length_c   1.000
_cell.angle_alpha   90.00
_cell.angle_beta   90.00
_cell.angle_gamma   90.00
#
_symmetry.space_group_name_H-M   'P 1'
#
loop_
_entity.id
_entity.type
_entity.pdbx_description
1 polymer ?
#
loop_
_entity_poly.entity_id
_entity_poly.type
_entity_poly.pdbx_seq_one_letter_code
_entity_poly.pdbx_strand_id
1 'polypeptide(L)'
;MLKWPRLVASVLTPSTSCALSSVSAEVLDELVGHASEPTVRRSARQFDVFSRPLPIERRVERVPDIHGTAVVHPHAEVGPNVVVGPYSVVGPGVVLQDGVRLQSHVVIDGKTRVGRGTVVYPFASLGGEPQDKKHDLDFAAAAAEAAHQVNDWTLTIGRNCVIRERVTVHGSTSYSHCPTTIGDDCWLLCGAHVAHDSQLKTRVVVSNNVCIAGHVAIGDGAVIGGQGGLKQHVTVGPLAMVGGQSAVDGDVLPYGLVMGNRAKLVGLNLVGLRRAGVPRSQIKLLLQVYRYIFRRGCGNTGFAPALDLTYRGTVVERAVEAKQFLIREGMDSRQIPMVHEMVDFVVTSSQRFRSSLCHAAIATRSC
;
A
#
# COMPACT_ATOMS: atom_id res chain seq x y z
N MET A 1 -27.08 5.66 -42.20
CA MET A 1 -25.80 6.42 -42.11
C MET A 1 -26.12 7.91 -42.10
N LEU A 2 -26.32 8.51 -40.92
CA LEU A 2 -26.61 9.95 -40.81
C LEU A 2 -25.31 10.76 -40.68
N LYS A 3 -25.12 11.70 -41.61
CA LYS A 3 -24.02 12.66 -41.68
C LYS A 3 -24.36 13.89 -40.84
N TRP A 4 -23.41 14.36 -40.03
CA TRP A 4 -23.45 15.67 -39.38
C TRP A 4 -22.60 16.67 -40.18
N PRO A 5 -23.04 17.93 -40.39
CA PRO A 5 -22.26 18.90 -41.15
C PRO A 5 -21.13 19.51 -40.33
N ARG A 6 -20.02 19.74 -41.03
CA ARG A 6 -18.87 20.54 -40.65
C ARG A 6 -19.26 22.02 -40.55
N LEU A 7 -18.83 22.67 -39.47
CA LEU A 7 -18.58 24.11 -39.44
C LEU A 7 -17.13 24.29 -39.03
N VAL A 8 -16.33 24.79 -39.97
CA VAL A 8 -14.94 25.19 -39.82
C VAL A 8 -14.86 26.69 -40.06
N ALA A 9 -13.87 27.28 -39.40
CA ALA A 9 -13.24 28.59 -39.63
C ALA A 9 -13.74 29.67 -38.63
N SER A 10 -12.89 30.46 -37.97
CA SER A 10 -11.48 30.70 -38.25
C SER A 10 -10.82 31.56 -37.15
N VAL A 11 -9.60 31.19 -36.75
CA VAL A 11 -8.39 32.04 -36.60
C VAL A 11 -8.33 33.07 -35.45
N LEU A 12 -7.41 32.85 -34.49
CA LEU A 12 -6.20 33.66 -34.20
C LEU A 12 -5.64 33.36 -32.79
N THR A 13 -4.38 32.95 -32.71
CA THR A 13 -3.49 33.00 -31.51
C THR A 13 -2.66 34.30 -31.55
N PRO A 14 -1.68 34.54 -30.65
CA PRO A 14 -1.70 34.67 -29.19
C PRO A 14 -1.14 36.04 -28.70
N SER A 15 -1.53 36.53 -27.52
CA SER A 15 -0.71 37.34 -26.59
C SER A 15 -1.58 38.14 -25.62
N THR A 16 -1.38 37.95 -24.31
CA THR A 16 -1.21 39.03 -23.31
C THR A 16 -0.91 38.41 -21.95
N SER A 17 0.12 38.96 -21.32
CA SER A 17 0.58 38.72 -19.98
C SER A 17 -0.35 39.34 -18.92
N CYS A 18 -0.26 38.81 -17.70
CA CYS A 18 -0.36 39.50 -16.41
C CYS A 18 -1.58 40.41 -16.13
N ALA A 19 -2.49 39.95 -15.26
CA ALA A 19 -3.14 40.77 -14.23
C ALA A 19 -4.11 39.93 -13.36
N LEU A 20 -3.64 39.42 -12.23
CA LEU A 20 -4.48 39.12 -11.06
C LEU A 20 -3.65 39.43 -9.81
N SER A 21 -3.57 40.73 -9.50
CA SER A 21 -3.09 41.25 -8.24
C SER A 21 -4.23 41.97 -7.51
N SER A 22 -4.15 41.97 -6.18
CA SER A 22 -4.99 42.65 -5.20
C SER A 22 -6.35 42.01 -4.86
N VAL A 23 -6.30 41.05 -3.94
CA VAL A 23 -7.31 41.01 -2.86
C VAL A 23 -6.88 42.08 -1.86
N SER A 24 -7.76 43.03 -1.54
CA SER A 24 -7.46 44.16 -0.66
C SER A 24 -7.16 43.70 0.77
N ALA A 25 -6.26 44.41 1.45
CA ALA A 25 -5.81 44.11 2.81
C ALA A 25 -6.95 44.13 3.85
N GLU A 26 -8.09 44.74 3.54
CA GLU A 26 -9.27 44.81 4.40
C GLU A 26 -9.99 43.46 4.54
N VAL A 27 -9.88 42.56 3.55
CA VAL A 27 -10.47 41.21 3.61
C VAL A 27 -9.62 40.25 4.46
N LEU A 28 -8.33 40.58 4.68
CA LEU A 28 -7.43 39.79 5.52
C LEU A 28 -7.60 40.07 7.02
N ASP A 29 -7.93 41.30 7.41
CA ASP A 29 -8.14 41.64 8.84
C ASP A 29 -9.45 41.05 9.40
N GLU A 30 -10.49 40.91 8.58
CA GLU A 30 -11.76 40.30 9.00
C GLU A 30 -11.66 38.78 9.24
N LEU A 31 -10.71 38.12 8.57
CA LEU A 31 -10.39 36.69 8.75
C LEU A 31 -9.43 36.43 9.93
N VAL A 32 -8.75 37.46 10.44
CA VAL A 32 -7.79 37.35 11.55
C VAL A 32 -8.39 37.79 12.89
N GLY A 33 -9.47 38.59 12.89
CA GLY A 33 -10.12 39.12 14.11
C GLY A 33 -10.95 38.16 14.96
N HIS A 34 -11.19 36.92 14.54
CA HIS A 34 -11.98 35.93 15.31
C HIS A 34 -11.14 34.91 16.10
N ALA A 35 -9.82 35.12 16.19
CA ALA A 35 -8.90 34.23 16.89
C ALA A 35 -8.29 34.88 18.14
N SER A 36 -9.11 35.34 19.08
CA SER A 36 -8.62 35.77 20.40
C SER A 36 -9.63 35.48 21.50
N GLU A 37 -9.59 34.25 22.05
CA GLU A 37 -9.69 33.96 23.49
C GLU A 37 -9.39 32.47 23.78
N PRO A 38 -8.65 32.14 24.85
CA PRO A 38 -8.14 30.79 25.06
C PRO A 38 -9.14 29.95 25.87
N THR A 39 -10.11 29.33 25.23
CA THR A 39 -10.87 28.24 25.87
C THR A 39 -10.11 26.93 25.73
N VAL A 40 -9.53 26.47 26.84
CA VAL A 40 -8.90 25.15 26.98
C VAL A 40 -9.95 24.06 26.73
N ARG A 41 -10.13 23.65 25.47
CA ARG A 41 -10.82 22.40 25.12
C ARG A 41 -9.78 21.30 24.92
N ARG A 42 -9.51 20.55 25.97
CA ARG A 42 -8.95 19.21 25.87
C ARG A 42 -9.93 18.32 25.10
N SER A 43 -9.73 18.17 23.79
CA SER A 43 -10.20 16.99 23.08
C SER A 43 -9.17 16.55 22.04
N ALA A 44 -8.09 15.94 22.53
CA ALA A 44 -7.31 15.02 21.72
C ALA A 44 -8.17 13.77 21.47
N ARG A 45 -9.15 13.87 20.55
CA ARG A 45 -9.66 12.67 19.89
C ARG A 45 -8.66 12.33 18.80
N GLN A 46 -7.69 11.50 19.18
CA GLN A 46 -6.88 10.74 18.25
C GLN A 46 -7.86 9.94 17.38
N PHE A 47 -8.17 10.46 16.19
CA PHE A 47 -8.93 9.72 15.18
C PHE A 47 -8.01 8.63 14.64
N ASP A 48 -7.84 7.58 15.42
CA ASP A 48 -7.34 6.32 14.91
C ASP A 48 -8.52 5.62 14.22
N VAL A 49 -8.59 5.80 12.89
CA VAL A 49 -9.61 5.16 12.05
C VAL A 49 -9.44 3.64 12.05
N PHE A 50 -8.31 3.12 12.54
CA PHE A 50 -7.98 1.69 12.56
C PHE A 50 -8.22 0.99 13.90
N SER A 51 -8.47 1.72 15.00
CA SER A 51 -8.61 1.13 16.33
C SER A 51 -9.93 1.45 17.01
N ARG A 52 -11.06 1.35 16.29
CA ARG A 52 -12.35 1.29 16.97
C ARG A 52 -12.47 -0.11 17.61
N PRO A 53 -12.33 -0.28 18.94
CA PRO A 53 -12.51 -1.57 19.55
C PRO A 53 -14.00 -1.87 19.44
N LEU A 54 -14.36 -2.92 18.72
CA LEU A 54 -15.71 -3.46 18.83
C LEU A 54 -15.88 -3.95 20.27
N PRO A 55 -17.06 -3.72 20.90
CA PRO A 55 -17.30 -4.19 22.25
C PRO A 55 -16.98 -5.70 22.32
N ILE A 56 -16.22 -6.09 23.33
CA ILE A 56 -15.94 -7.50 23.64
C ILE A 56 -17.25 -8.09 24.17
N GLU A 57 -18.19 -8.36 23.27
CA GLU A 57 -19.27 -9.28 23.57
C GLU A 57 -18.61 -10.64 23.83
N ARG A 58 -18.97 -11.28 24.94
CA ARG A 58 -18.60 -12.67 25.23
C ARG A 58 -18.86 -13.48 23.96
N ARG A 59 -17.79 -13.94 23.28
CA ARG A 59 -17.91 -14.76 22.07
C ARG A 59 -18.56 -16.07 22.45
N VAL A 60 -19.87 -16.16 22.23
CA VAL A 60 -20.56 -17.44 22.19
C VAL A 60 -20.15 -18.06 20.87
N GLU A 61 -19.36 -19.13 20.91
CA GLU A 61 -19.05 -19.92 19.72
C GLU A 61 -20.35 -20.53 19.19
N ARG A 62 -20.74 -20.13 17.98
CA ARG A 62 -21.93 -20.65 17.28
C ARG A 62 -21.50 -21.47 16.06
N VAL A 63 -22.38 -22.38 15.68
CA VAL A 63 -22.30 -23.09 14.40
C VAL A 63 -22.29 -22.08 13.24
N PRO A 64 -21.59 -22.34 12.13
CA PRO A 64 -21.61 -21.48 10.95
C PRO A 64 -23.04 -21.20 10.46
N ASP A 65 -23.29 -19.98 10.01
CA ASP A 65 -24.53 -19.55 9.37
C ASP A 65 -24.34 -19.52 7.85
N ILE A 66 -24.77 -20.58 7.18
CA ILE A 66 -24.59 -20.78 5.73
C ILE A 66 -25.95 -20.65 5.07
N HIS A 67 -26.09 -19.65 4.19
CA HIS A 67 -27.32 -19.46 3.44
C HIS A 67 -27.61 -20.68 2.55
N GLY A 68 -28.88 -21.12 2.47
CA GLY A 68 -29.26 -22.34 1.74
C GLY A 68 -28.99 -22.33 0.22
N THR A 69 -28.66 -21.17 -0.36
CA THR A 69 -28.25 -21.03 -1.78
C THR A 69 -26.74 -20.91 -1.97
N ALA A 70 -25.96 -20.89 -0.89
CA ALA A 70 -24.51 -20.95 -0.99
C ALA A 70 -24.07 -22.37 -1.35
N VAL A 71 -23.04 -22.48 -2.18
CA VAL A 71 -22.44 -23.76 -2.56
C VAL A 71 -21.11 -23.86 -1.82
N VAL A 72 -21.08 -24.66 -0.76
CA VAL A 72 -19.87 -24.93 0.03
C VAL A 72 -19.45 -26.36 -0.23
N HIS A 73 -18.23 -26.55 -0.74
CA HIS A 73 -17.70 -27.87 -1.01
C HIS A 73 -17.55 -28.68 0.30
N PRO A 74 -17.86 -29.99 0.32
CA PRO A 74 -17.79 -30.80 1.55
C PRO A 74 -16.42 -30.86 2.24
N HIS A 75 -15.33 -30.66 1.48
CA HIS A 75 -13.96 -30.62 1.99
C HIS A 75 -13.50 -29.23 2.48
N ALA A 76 -14.32 -28.19 2.30
CA ALA A 76 -13.99 -26.87 2.82
C ALA A 76 -14.05 -26.89 4.37
N GLU A 77 -13.05 -26.30 5.02
CA GLU A 77 -13.04 -26.17 6.47
C GLU A 77 -13.66 -24.84 6.88
N VAL A 78 -14.79 -24.90 7.58
CA VAL A 78 -15.54 -23.72 8.01
C VAL A 78 -15.52 -23.63 9.54
N GLY A 79 -14.81 -22.63 10.06
CA GLY A 79 -14.68 -22.37 11.49
C GLY A 79 -15.95 -21.83 12.14
N PRO A 80 -15.99 -21.71 13.48
CA PRO A 80 -17.16 -21.23 14.20
C PRO A 80 -17.52 -19.79 13.83
N ASN A 81 -18.79 -19.41 14.01
CA ASN A 81 -19.30 -18.06 13.75
C ASN A 81 -19.10 -17.56 12.30
N VAL A 82 -18.70 -18.42 11.36
CA VAL A 82 -18.57 -18.04 9.96
C VAL A 82 -19.96 -17.79 9.38
N VAL A 83 -20.08 -16.72 8.59
CA VAL A 83 -21.32 -16.41 7.86
C VAL A 83 -21.03 -16.51 6.37
N VAL A 84 -21.81 -17.31 5.65
CA VAL A 84 -21.75 -17.44 4.19
C VAL A 84 -23.04 -16.95 3.57
N GLY A 85 -22.96 -15.81 2.89
CA GLY A 85 -24.09 -15.17 2.22
C GLY A 85 -24.62 -15.93 0.99
N PRO A 86 -25.77 -15.50 0.45
CA PRO A 86 -26.45 -16.18 -0.65
C PRO A 86 -25.61 -16.22 -1.93
N TYR A 87 -25.69 -17.32 -2.66
CA TYR A 87 -25.02 -17.53 -3.96
C TYR A 87 -23.49 -17.41 -3.91
N SER A 88 -22.89 -17.51 -2.73
CA SER A 88 -21.45 -17.61 -2.58
C SER A 88 -20.98 -19.04 -2.84
N VAL A 89 -19.78 -19.18 -3.40
CA VAL A 89 -19.16 -20.45 -3.75
C VAL A 89 -17.85 -20.59 -2.98
N VAL A 90 -17.70 -21.70 -2.26
CA VAL A 90 -16.50 -22.02 -1.48
C VAL A 90 -15.95 -23.37 -1.96
N GLY A 91 -14.75 -23.33 -2.54
CA GLY A 91 -14.07 -24.48 -3.14
C GLY A 91 -13.52 -25.51 -2.13
N PRO A 92 -13.02 -26.66 -2.63
CA PRO A 92 -12.63 -27.82 -1.82
C PRO A 92 -11.43 -27.58 -0.89
N GLY A 93 -10.48 -26.73 -1.28
CA GLY A 93 -9.25 -26.46 -0.53
C GLY A 93 -9.31 -25.22 0.36
N VAL A 94 -10.51 -24.71 0.64
CA VAL A 94 -10.69 -23.45 1.34
C VAL A 94 -10.83 -23.66 2.84
N VAL A 95 -10.12 -22.81 3.61
CA VAL A 95 -10.25 -22.74 5.07
C VAL A 95 -10.71 -21.34 5.48
N LEU A 96 -11.91 -21.27 6.06
CA LEU A 96 -12.48 -20.06 6.63
C LEU A 96 -12.35 -20.11 8.16
N GLN A 97 -11.56 -19.21 8.73
CA GLN A 97 -11.39 -19.15 10.18
C GLN A 97 -12.58 -18.49 10.90
N ASP A 98 -12.55 -18.58 12.23
CA ASP A 98 -13.58 -18.07 13.12
C ASP A 98 -14.05 -16.64 12.80
N GLY A 99 -15.36 -16.48 12.63
CA GLY A 99 -16.00 -15.18 12.42
C GLY A 99 -15.72 -14.54 11.05
N VAL A 100 -15.21 -15.29 10.08
CA VAL A 100 -15.15 -14.82 8.69
C VAL A 100 -16.56 -14.59 8.16
N ARG A 101 -16.77 -13.50 7.43
CA ARG A 101 -18.08 -13.13 6.87
C ARG A 101 -17.97 -12.96 5.38
N LEU A 102 -18.56 -13.88 4.62
CA LEU A 102 -18.74 -13.77 3.19
C LEU A 102 -20.12 -13.18 2.93
N GLN A 103 -20.19 -12.04 2.24
CA GLN A 103 -21.47 -11.53 1.74
C GLN A 103 -21.94 -12.35 0.53
N SER A 104 -22.99 -11.90 -0.15
CA SER A 104 -23.55 -12.61 -1.31
C SER A 104 -22.57 -12.64 -2.48
N HIS A 105 -22.64 -13.68 -3.32
CA HIS A 105 -21.88 -13.76 -4.58
C HIS A 105 -20.36 -13.63 -4.41
N VAL A 106 -19.82 -14.17 -3.31
CA VAL A 106 -18.37 -14.28 -3.12
C VAL A 106 -17.91 -15.62 -3.65
N VAL A 107 -16.81 -15.64 -4.40
CA VAL A 107 -16.17 -16.87 -4.86
C VAL A 107 -14.82 -16.99 -4.18
N ILE A 108 -14.59 -18.10 -3.47
CA ILE A 108 -13.29 -18.45 -2.91
C ILE A 108 -12.94 -19.86 -3.39
N ASP A 109 -11.77 -19.99 -4.00
CA ASP A 109 -11.30 -21.27 -4.56
C ASP A 109 -9.79 -21.46 -4.32
N GLY A 110 -9.24 -22.56 -4.82
CA GLY A 110 -7.85 -22.97 -4.62
C GLY A 110 -7.56 -23.33 -3.16
N LYS A 111 -6.28 -23.60 -2.87
CA LYS A 111 -5.80 -23.75 -1.48
C LYS A 111 -5.73 -22.38 -0.81
N THR A 112 -6.88 -21.89 -0.37
CA THR A 112 -7.03 -20.55 0.18
C THR A 112 -7.37 -20.58 1.66
N ARG A 113 -6.59 -19.87 2.47
CA ARG A 113 -6.86 -19.67 3.89
C ARG A 113 -7.27 -18.24 4.16
N VAL A 114 -8.41 -18.04 4.81
CA VAL A 114 -8.94 -16.73 5.22
C VAL A 114 -8.95 -16.61 6.73
N GLY A 115 -8.20 -15.63 7.25
CA GLY A 115 -8.01 -15.40 8.67
C GLY A 115 -9.25 -14.86 9.39
N ARG A 116 -9.28 -15.06 10.71
CA ARG A 116 -10.43 -14.74 11.58
C ARG A 116 -10.97 -13.32 11.40
N GLY A 117 -12.29 -13.15 11.51
CA GLY A 117 -12.93 -11.83 11.51
C GLY A 117 -12.84 -11.05 10.19
N THR A 118 -12.26 -11.63 9.13
CA THR A 118 -12.18 -11.00 7.81
C THR A 118 -13.55 -10.93 7.16
N VAL A 119 -13.86 -9.81 6.54
CA VAL A 119 -15.14 -9.56 5.86
C VAL A 119 -14.91 -9.42 4.36
N VAL A 120 -15.62 -10.22 3.58
CA VAL A 120 -15.54 -10.26 2.12
C VAL A 120 -16.88 -9.80 1.53
N TYR A 121 -16.83 -8.76 0.71
CA TYR A 121 -17.98 -8.10 0.11
C TYR A 121 -18.32 -8.70 -1.26
N PRO A 122 -19.52 -8.40 -1.81
CA PRO A 122 -20.03 -9.09 -2.98
C PRO A 122 -19.15 -9.03 -4.23
N PHE A 123 -19.20 -10.09 -5.02
CA PHE A 123 -18.48 -10.23 -6.30
C PHE A 123 -16.96 -10.24 -6.16
N ALA A 124 -16.43 -10.41 -4.96
CA ALA A 124 -15.01 -10.70 -4.77
C ALA A 124 -14.68 -12.12 -5.25
N SER A 125 -13.55 -12.28 -5.92
CA SER A 125 -13.03 -13.58 -6.39
C SER A 125 -11.62 -13.79 -5.83
N LEU A 126 -11.48 -14.77 -4.95
CA LEU A 126 -10.27 -14.99 -4.14
C LEU A 126 -9.72 -16.39 -4.38
N GLY A 127 -8.41 -16.48 -4.58
CA GLY A 127 -7.69 -17.75 -4.69
C GLY A 127 -7.76 -18.40 -6.07
N GLY A 128 -8.35 -17.73 -7.05
CA GLY A 128 -8.37 -18.18 -8.44
C GLY A 128 -6.97 -18.29 -9.05
N GLU A 129 -6.88 -19.00 -10.17
CA GLU A 129 -5.62 -19.29 -10.86
C GLU A 129 -4.84 -18.02 -11.24
N PRO A 130 -3.51 -18.03 -11.14
CA PRO A 130 -2.63 -16.98 -11.65
C PRO A 130 -2.94 -16.60 -13.10
N GLN A 131 -2.94 -15.31 -13.40
CA GLN A 131 -2.94 -14.79 -14.77
C GLN A 131 -1.53 -14.82 -15.39
N ASP A 132 -0.85 -15.97 -15.34
CA ASP A 132 0.48 -16.18 -15.93
C ASP A 132 0.43 -17.34 -16.93
N LYS A 133 0.88 -17.08 -18.17
CA LYS A 133 0.90 -18.09 -19.25
C LYS A 133 1.84 -19.27 -18.97
N LYS A 134 2.78 -19.10 -18.06
CA LYS A 134 3.71 -20.15 -17.62
C LYS A 134 3.15 -20.99 -16.50
N HIS A 135 2.01 -20.61 -15.93
CA HIS A 135 1.35 -21.40 -14.91
C HIS A 135 0.87 -22.72 -15.54
N ASP A 136 1.25 -23.81 -14.91
CA ASP A 136 0.74 -25.13 -15.25
C ASP A 136 -0.65 -25.29 -14.62
N LEU A 137 -1.68 -25.47 -15.44
CA LEU A 137 -3.07 -25.61 -14.99
C LEU A 137 -3.28 -26.93 -14.23
N ASP A 138 -2.47 -27.96 -14.52
CA ASP A 138 -2.53 -29.25 -13.84
C ASP A 138 -1.92 -29.17 -12.42
N PHE A 139 -1.26 -28.05 -12.08
CA PHE A 139 -0.68 -27.82 -10.77
C PHE A 139 -1.72 -27.78 -9.65
N ALA A 140 -2.94 -27.30 -9.91
CA ALA A 140 -3.99 -27.29 -8.89
C ALA A 140 -4.39 -28.72 -8.47
N ALA A 141 -4.42 -29.65 -9.44
CA ALA A 141 -4.66 -31.07 -9.19
C ALA A 141 -3.43 -31.75 -8.55
N ALA A 142 -2.22 -31.48 -9.05
CA ALA A 142 -0.99 -32.05 -8.53
C ALA A 142 -0.64 -31.56 -7.11
N ALA A 143 -0.93 -30.30 -6.77
CA ALA A 143 -0.76 -29.78 -5.42
C ALA A 143 -1.75 -30.42 -4.43
N ALA A 144 -2.93 -30.88 -4.89
CA ALA A 144 -3.86 -31.65 -4.06
C ALA A 144 -3.35 -33.07 -3.74
N GLU A 145 -2.56 -33.68 -4.63
CA GLU A 145 -1.97 -35.02 -4.43
C GLU A 145 -0.56 -34.99 -3.81
N ALA A 146 0.23 -33.94 -4.03
CA ALA A 146 1.60 -33.83 -3.54
C ALA A 146 1.64 -33.46 -2.05
N ALA A 147 1.59 -34.48 -1.19
CA ALA A 147 1.81 -34.38 0.26
C ALA A 147 3.25 -33.98 0.66
N HIS A 148 4.10 -33.55 -0.27
CA HIS A 148 5.51 -33.26 -0.02
C HIS A 148 5.89 -31.89 -0.58
N GLN A 149 6.00 -30.91 0.32
CA GLN A 149 6.92 -29.76 0.25
C GLN A 149 6.63 -28.61 -0.74
N VAL A 150 5.37 -28.43 -1.13
CA VAL A 150 4.87 -27.17 -1.69
C VAL A 150 4.08 -26.46 -0.59
N ASN A 151 4.22 -25.13 -0.42
CA ASN A 151 3.52 -24.38 0.63
C ASN A 151 2.05 -24.83 0.75
N ASP A 152 1.58 -25.01 1.99
CA ASP A 152 0.24 -25.53 2.28
C ASP A 152 -0.90 -24.76 1.58
N TRP A 153 -0.65 -23.49 1.22
CA TRP A 153 -1.62 -22.57 0.65
C TRP A 153 -1.08 -21.93 -0.63
N THR A 154 -1.95 -21.68 -1.62
CA THR A 154 -1.65 -20.81 -2.77
C THR A 154 -1.99 -19.36 -2.47
N LEU A 155 -2.98 -19.13 -1.58
CA LEU A 155 -3.36 -17.82 -1.06
C LEU A 155 -3.56 -17.88 0.46
N THR A 156 -2.92 -16.96 1.18
CA THR A 156 -3.18 -16.73 2.61
C THR A 156 -3.63 -15.29 2.84
N ILE A 157 -4.79 -15.12 3.48
CA ILE A 157 -5.33 -13.84 3.92
C ILE A 157 -5.33 -13.81 5.44
N GLY A 158 -4.80 -12.74 6.02
CA GLY A 158 -4.73 -12.51 7.46
C GLY A 158 -6.09 -12.26 8.11
N ARG A 159 -6.06 -11.86 9.38
CA ARG A 159 -7.26 -11.57 10.17
C ARG A 159 -7.74 -10.13 9.99
N ASN A 160 -9.03 -9.90 10.28
CA ASN A 160 -9.69 -8.59 10.30
C ASN A 160 -9.51 -7.79 9.00
N CYS A 161 -9.30 -8.47 7.87
CA CYS A 161 -9.21 -7.79 6.59
C CYS A 161 -10.59 -7.35 6.12
N VAL A 162 -10.64 -6.27 5.36
CA VAL A 162 -11.84 -5.81 4.67
C VAL A 162 -11.57 -5.90 3.18
N ILE A 163 -12.25 -6.83 2.52
CA ILE A 163 -12.12 -7.10 1.10
C ILE A 163 -13.41 -6.63 0.43
N ARG A 164 -13.35 -5.50 -0.25
CA ARG A 164 -14.50 -4.83 -0.85
C ARG A 164 -14.95 -5.50 -2.15
N GLU A 165 -16.01 -4.94 -2.72
CA GLU A 165 -16.71 -5.46 -3.88
C GLU A 165 -15.77 -5.60 -5.08
N ARG A 166 -15.93 -6.67 -5.86
CA ARG A 166 -15.16 -6.90 -7.09
C ARG A 166 -13.63 -6.95 -6.90
N VAL A 167 -13.15 -7.13 -5.67
CA VAL A 167 -11.73 -7.39 -5.44
C VAL A 167 -11.36 -8.75 -6.02
N THR A 168 -10.22 -8.81 -6.70
CA THR A 168 -9.66 -10.06 -7.22
C THR A 168 -8.30 -10.33 -6.58
N VAL A 169 -8.09 -11.55 -6.12
CA VAL A 169 -6.81 -11.99 -5.54
C VAL A 169 -6.48 -13.35 -6.10
N HIS A 170 -5.35 -13.47 -6.78
CA HIS A 170 -4.92 -14.72 -7.41
C HIS A 170 -3.92 -15.48 -6.53
N GLY A 171 -4.00 -16.81 -6.56
CA GLY A 171 -3.05 -17.69 -5.87
C GLY A 171 -1.64 -17.61 -6.47
N SER A 172 -0.69 -18.31 -5.86
CA SER A 172 0.69 -18.41 -6.34
C SER A 172 0.81 -19.20 -7.64
N THR A 173 1.88 -18.94 -8.40
CA THR A 173 2.22 -19.72 -9.59
C THR A 173 2.79 -21.10 -9.25
N SER A 174 2.73 -22.03 -10.21
CA SER A 174 3.16 -23.43 -10.04
C SER A 174 4.66 -23.60 -9.76
N TYR A 175 5.45 -22.63 -10.22
CA TYR A 175 6.90 -22.58 -10.01
C TYR A 175 7.31 -21.63 -8.89
N SER A 176 6.35 -20.98 -8.22
CA SER A 176 6.63 -20.12 -7.08
C SER A 176 6.64 -20.93 -5.78
N HIS A 177 7.70 -20.77 -5.00
CA HIS A 177 7.81 -21.34 -3.66
C HIS A 177 7.26 -20.39 -2.59
N CYS A 178 6.42 -19.40 -2.95
CA CYS A 178 5.82 -18.46 -1.99
C CYS A 178 4.34 -18.25 -2.32
N PRO A 179 3.43 -18.38 -1.33
CA PRO A 179 2.03 -18.05 -1.53
C PRO A 179 1.84 -16.57 -1.86
N THR A 180 0.75 -16.24 -2.55
CA THR A 180 0.19 -14.88 -2.47
C THR A 180 -0.25 -14.65 -1.02
N THR A 181 0.19 -13.56 -0.41
CA THR A 181 -0.12 -13.25 0.99
C THR A 181 -0.71 -11.87 1.15
N ILE A 182 -1.77 -11.79 1.95
CA ILE A 182 -2.34 -10.55 2.47
C ILE A 182 -2.24 -10.65 4.00
N GLY A 183 -1.51 -9.73 4.63
CA GLY A 183 -1.34 -9.68 6.07
C GLY A 183 -2.59 -9.27 6.83
N ASP A 184 -2.45 -9.05 8.13
CA ASP A 184 -3.55 -8.70 9.02
C ASP A 184 -4.03 -7.25 8.80
N ASP A 185 -5.29 -6.99 9.15
CA ASP A 185 -5.91 -5.66 9.20
C ASP A 185 -5.80 -4.88 7.86
N CYS A 186 -5.72 -5.58 6.74
CA CYS A 186 -5.63 -4.98 5.41
C CYS A 186 -6.98 -4.51 4.89
N TRP A 187 -6.99 -3.42 4.13
CA TRP A 187 -8.17 -2.88 3.46
C TRP A 187 -7.96 -2.87 1.95
N LEU A 188 -8.66 -3.76 1.24
CA LEU A 188 -8.67 -3.83 -0.21
C LEU A 188 -10.00 -3.25 -0.68
N LEU A 189 -9.95 -2.05 -1.29
CA LEU A 189 -11.14 -1.34 -1.71
C LEU A 189 -11.64 -1.80 -3.09
N CYS A 190 -12.83 -1.32 -3.46
CA CYS A 190 -13.61 -1.84 -4.59
C CYS A 190 -12.77 -1.94 -5.87
N GLY A 191 -12.79 -3.11 -6.52
CA GLY A 191 -12.11 -3.36 -7.79
C GLY A 191 -10.59 -3.42 -7.71
N ALA A 192 -9.99 -3.46 -6.51
CA ALA A 192 -8.56 -3.73 -6.40
C ALA A 192 -8.20 -5.14 -6.89
N HIS A 193 -7.05 -5.27 -7.53
CA HIS A 193 -6.52 -6.52 -8.05
C HIS A 193 -5.16 -6.82 -7.42
N VAL A 194 -4.99 -8.04 -6.92
CA VAL A 194 -3.74 -8.59 -6.41
C VAL A 194 -3.37 -9.82 -7.24
N ALA A 195 -2.35 -9.69 -8.07
CA ALA A 195 -1.83 -10.80 -8.85
C ALA A 195 -1.01 -11.78 -8.00
N HIS A 196 -0.71 -12.92 -8.63
CA HIS A 196 0.04 -14.03 -8.08
C HIS A 196 1.35 -13.64 -7.39
N ASP A 197 1.73 -14.41 -6.37
CA ASP A 197 3.01 -14.33 -5.66
C ASP A 197 3.29 -12.99 -4.97
N SER A 198 2.28 -12.12 -4.88
CA SER A 198 2.39 -10.82 -4.22
C SER A 198 2.29 -10.95 -2.72
N GLN A 199 3.02 -10.11 -2.00
CA GLN A 199 3.11 -10.13 -0.53
C GLN A 199 2.74 -8.78 0.04
N LEU A 200 1.50 -8.65 0.52
CA LEU A 200 1.02 -7.50 1.27
C LEU A 200 1.22 -7.80 2.76
N LYS A 201 1.93 -6.94 3.48
CA LYS A 201 2.12 -7.05 4.93
C LYS A 201 0.91 -6.51 5.69
N THR A 202 1.08 -6.05 6.92
CA THR A 202 -0.01 -5.73 7.86
C THR A 202 -0.50 -4.29 7.66
N ARG A 203 -1.80 -4.04 7.85
CA ARG A 203 -2.44 -2.70 7.75
C ARG A 203 -2.23 -2.01 6.40
N VAL A 204 -2.06 -2.77 5.32
CA VAL A 204 -1.96 -2.20 3.97
C VAL A 204 -3.32 -1.72 3.50
N VAL A 205 -3.37 -0.53 2.90
CA VAL A 205 -4.58 0.02 2.28
C VAL A 205 -4.37 0.08 0.78
N VAL A 206 -5.18 -0.68 0.04
CA VAL A 206 -5.23 -0.68 -1.42
C VAL A 206 -6.52 0.00 -1.85
N SER A 207 -6.40 1.20 -2.42
CA SER A 207 -7.57 1.98 -2.82
C SER A 207 -8.26 1.42 -4.07
N ASN A 208 -9.42 1.99 -4.41
CA ASN A 208 -10.25 1.49 -5.48
C ASN A 208 -9.50 1.36 -6.82
N ASN A 209 -9.77 0.28 -7.54
CA ASN A 209 -9.26 0.01 -8.89
C ASN A 209 -7.73 0.10 -9.01
N VAL A 210 -7.00 -0.26 -7.96
CA VAL A 210 -5.54 -0.43 -8.04
C VAL A 210 -5.23 -1.80 -8.62
N CYS A 211 -4.31 -1.85 -9.58
CA CYS A 211 -3.80 -3.11 -10.13
C CYS A 211 -2.39 -3.41 -9.62
N ILE A 212 -2.25 -4.47 -8.84
CA ILE A 212 -0.97 -4.97 -8.33
C ILE A 212 -0.57 -6.18 -9.18
N ALA A 213 0.53 -6.06 -9.94
CA ALA A 213 1.05 -7.14 -10.77
C ALA A 213 1.82 -8.20 -9.94
N GLY A 214 2.26 -9.28 -10.59
CA GLY A 214 2.86 -10.42 -9.90
C GLY A 214 4.15 -10.11 -9.16
N HIS A 215 4.41 -10.86 -8.08
CA HIS A 215 5.61 -10.76 -7.25
C HIS A 215 5.84 -9.38 -6.60
N VAL A 216 4.79 -8.58 -6.38
CA VAL A 216 4.93 -7.27 -5.71
C VAL A 216 4.98 -7.46 -4.20
N ALA A 217 5.89 -6.77 -3.52
CA ALA A 217 5.98 -6.75 -2.05
C ALA A 217 5.54 -5.37 -1.52
N ILE A 218 4.63 -5.33 -0.56
CA ILE A 218 4.13 -4.09 0.06
C ILE A 218 4.28 -4.18 1.57
N GLY A 219 5.09 -3.27 2.14
CA GLY A 219 5.40 -3.21 3.56
C GLY A 219 4.26 -2.69 4.44
N ASP A 220 4.44 -2.84 5.75
CA ASP A 220 3.41 -2.55 6.74
C ASP A 220 2.89 -1.11 6.67
N GLY A 221 1.57 -0.94 6.75
CA GLY A 221 0.92 0.37 6.80
C GLY A 221 1.05 1.20 5.52
N ALA A 222 1.55 0.63 4.41
CA ALA A 222 1.62 1.34 3.14
C ALA A 222 0.23 1.60 2.57
N VAL A 223 0.09 2.73 1.86
CA VAL A 223 -1.17 3.17 1.25
C VAL A 223 -0.98 3.32 -0.26
N ILE A 224 -1.76 2.59 -1.04
CA ILE A 224 -1.78 2.69 -2.49
C ILE A 224 -3.01 3.48 -2.92
N GLY A 225 -2.79 4.67 -3.47
CA GLY A 225 -3.85 5.56 -3.97
C GLY A 225 -4.61 4.97 -5.14
N GLY A 226 -5.88 5.38 -5.30
CA GLY A 226 -6.83 4.74 -6.22
C GLY A 226 -6.43 4.89 -7.69
N GLN A 227 -6.89 3.95 -8.52
CA GLN A 227 -6.67 3.94 -9.97
C GLN A 227 -5.17 3.91 -10.37
N GLY A 228 -4.31 3.43 -9.49
CA GLY A 228 -2.88 3.25 -9.75
C GLY A 228 -2.52 1.83 -10.20
N GLY A 229 -1.26 1.63 -10.57
CA GLY A 229 -0.73 0.33 -10.95
C GLY A 229 0.69 0.11 -10.42
N LEU A 230 0.97 -1.09 -9.91
CA LEU A 230 2.30 -1.52 -9.50
C LEU A 230 2.83 -2.55 -10.49
N LYS A 231 3.97 -2.26 -11.11
CA LYS A 231 4.66 -3.20 -12.01
C LYS A 231 5.16 -4.41 -11.22
N GLN A 232 5.23 -5.56 -11.89
CA GLN A 232 5.72 -6.80 -11.31
C GLN A 232 7.11 -6.65 -10.67
N HIS A 233 7.33 -7.34 -9.53
CA HIS A 233 8.56 -7.33 -8.73
C HIS A 233 8.94 -5.98 -8.09
N VAL A 234 8.03 -5.01 -8.03
CA VAL A 234 8.25 -3.78 -7.27
C VAL A 234 8.13 -4.05 -5.77
N THR A 235 9.01 -3.43 -4.99
CA THR A 235 8.89 -3.37 -3.53
C THR A 235 8.43 -1.98 -3.08
N VAL A 236 7.34 -1.92 -2.32
CA VAL A 236 6.85 -0.72 -1.64
C VAL A 236 7.22 -0.81 -0.17
N GLY A 237 8.03 0.12 0.33
CA GLY A 237 8.45 0.15 1.72
C GLY A 237 7.31 0.42 2.72
N PRO A 238 7.51 0.12 4.02
CA PRO A 238 6.52 0.35 5.05
C PRO A 238 6.15 1.83 5.17
N LEU A 239 4.90 2.10 5.51
CA LEU A 239 4.30 3.44 5.64
C LEU A 239 4.52 4.36 4.43
N ALA A 240 4.93 3.82 3.28
CA ALA A 240 5.00 4.56 2.04
C ALA A 240 3.59 4.89 1.53
N MET A 241 3.51 5.96 0.74
CA MET A 241 2.27 6.36 0.10
C MET A 241 2.49 6.51 -1.41
N VAL A 242 1.65 5.83 -2.17
CA VAL A 242 1.53 6.01 -3.62
C VAL A 242 0.32 6.90 -3.88
N GLY A 243 0.50 7.98 -4.63
CA GLY A 243 -0.59 8.87 -5.03
C GLY A 243 -1.63 8.17 -5.91
N GLY A 244 -2.82 8.76 -6.01
CA GLY A 244 -3.82 8.29 -6.95
C GLY A 244 -3.33 8.41 -8.41
N GLN A 245 -3.84 7.53 -9.27
CA GLN A 245 -3.51 7.48 -10.70
C GLN A 245 -2.00 7.37 -10.99
N SER A 246 -1.25 6.77 -10.07
CA SER A 246 0.19 6.56 -10.24
C SER A 246 0.51 5.22 -10.88
N ALA A 247 1.48 5.23 -11.81
CA ALA A 247 2.06 4.01 -12.37
C ALA A 247 3.48 3.84 -11.79
N VAL A 248 3.66 2.84 -10.93
CA VAL A 248 4.92 2.57 -10.22
C VAL A 248 5.70 1.50 -10.99
N ASP A 249 6.85 1.89 -11.54
CA ASP A 249 7.70 1.02 -12.38
C ASP A 249 9.03 0.62 -11.70
N GLY A 250 9.23 0.99 -10.43
CA GLY A 250 10.30 0.49 -9.57
C GLY A 250 10.06 0.81 -8.10
N ASP A 251 10.99 0.38 -7.23
CA ASP A 251 10.84 0.38 -5.78
C ASP A 251 10.46 1.74 -5.17
N VAL A 252 9.60 1.71 -4.15
CA VAL A 252 9.16 2.87 -3.38
C VAL A 252 9.83 2.84 -2.01
N LEU A 253 10.51 3.95 -1.68
CA LEU A 253 11.24 4.12 -0.42
C LEU A 253 10.31 3.91 0.81
N PRO A 254 10.77 3.25 1.89
CA PRO A 254 10.11 3.28 3.18
C PRO A 254 9.78 4.71 3.60
N TYR A 255 8.56 4.92 4.10
CA TYR A 255 8.05 6.24 4.49
C TYR A 255 8.02 7.27 3.35
N GLY A 256 8.28 6.87 2.10
CA GLY A 256 8.31 7.75 0.94
C GLY A 256 6.91 8.09 0.44
N LEU A 257 6.79 9.21 -0.26
CA LEU A 257 5.62 9.59 -1.04
C LEU A 257 6.01 9.63 -2.51
N VAL A 258 5.35 8.82 -3.34
CA VAL A 258 5.54 8.81 -4.80
C VAL A 258 4.26 9.17 -5.52
N MET A 259 4.35 9.92 -6.62
CA MET A 259 3.19 10.33 -7.43
C MET A 259 3.51 10.43 -8.93
N GLY A 260 2.49 10.34 -9.78
CA GLY A 260 2.57 10.49 -11.25
C GLY A 260 2.58 9.19 -12.06
N ASN A 261 2.42 9.32 -13.38
CA ASN A 261 2.58 8.23 -14.36
C ASN A 261 4.06 8.05 -14.69
N ARG A 262 4.64 6.90 -14.32
CA ARG A 262 6.05 6.74 -13.92
C ARG A 262 6.37 7.50 -12.65
N ALA A 263 5.81 7.00 -11.56
CA ALA A 263 5.80 7.66 -10.26
C ALA A 263 7.20 8.05 -9.81
N LYS A 264 7.34 9.30 -9.32
CA LYS A 264 8.59 9.84 -8.80
C LYS A 264 8.46 10.14 -7.32
N LEU A 265 9.58 10.01 -6.61
CA LEU A 265 9.70 10.36 -5.20
C LEU A 265 9.52 11.88 -5.02
N VAL A 266 8.44 12.26 -4.34
CA VAL A 266 8.09 13.66 -4.04
C VAL A 266 8.69 14.09 -2.71
N GLY A 267 8.74 13.17 -1.75
CA GLY A 267 9.14 13.47 -0.37
C GLY A 267 8.92 12.29 0.56
N LEU A 268 8.86 12.58 1.85
CA LEU A 268 8.41 11.65 2.88
C LEU A 268 6.89 11.78 3.09
N ASN A 269 6.23 10.67 3.41
CA ASN A 269 4.85 10.59 3.88
C ASN A 269 4.72 11.13 5.31
N LEU A 270 4.90 12.44 5.47
CA LEU A 270 4.85 13.10 6.77
C LEU A 270 3.48 12.97 7.45
N VAL A 271 2.40 12.83 6.66
CA VAL A 271 1.05 12.60 7.19
C VAL A 271 0.95 11.21 7.80
N GLY A 272 1.38 10.17 7.09
CA GLY A 272 1.41 8.79 7.58
C GLY A 272 2.28 8.64 8.82
N LEU A 273 3.49 9.21 8.81
CA LEU A 273 4.39 9.20 9.98
C LEU A 273 3.74 9.84 11.22
N ARG A 274 3.08 11.00 11.07
CA ARG A 274 2.37 11.64 12.18
C ARG A 274 1.19 10.82 12.69
N ARG A 275 0.41 10.21 11.78
CA ARG A 275 -0.73 9.37 12.15
C ARG A 275 -0.31 8.07 12.83
N ALA A 276 0.85 7.52 12.45
CA ALA A 276 1.48 6.38 13.11
C ALA A 276 2.10 6.72 14.48
N GLY A 277 2.00 7.98 14.94
CA GLY A 277 2.52 8.38 16.25
C GLY A 277 4.04 8.51 16.31
N VAL A 278 4.73 8.59 15.17
CA VAL A 278 6.19 8.69 15.12
C VAL A 278 6.65 9.98 15.80
N PRO A 279 7.60 9.94 16.76
CA PRO A 279 8.08 11.12 17.46
C PRO A 279 8.62 12.19 16.51
N ARG A 280 8.35 13.46 16.82
CA ARG A 280 8.81 14.59 15.99
C ARG A 280 10.33 14.62 15.82
N SER A 281 11.10 14.19 16.82
CA SER A 281 12.56 14.07 16.77
C SER A 281 13.02 13.04 15.73
N GLN A 282 12.36 11.89 15.65
CA GLN A 282 12.65 10.86 14.65
C GLN A 282 12.24 11.30 13.25
N ILE A 283 11.07 11.95 13.10
CA ILE A 283 10.66 12.54 11.81
C ILE A 283 11.68 13.57 11.34
N LYS A 284 12.19 14.41 12.26
CA LYS A 284 13.25 15.39 11.97
C LYS A 284 14.51 14.70 11.46
N LEU A 285 15.03 13.71 12.19
CA LEU A 285 16.24 12.98 11.79
C LEU A 285 16.06 12.26 10.44
N LEU A 286 14.92 11.58 10.24
CA LEU A 286 14.58 10.93 8.98
C LEU A 286 14.59 11.92 7.82
N LEU A 287 14.05 13.12 8.02
CA LEU A 287 14.05 14.18 7.01
C LEU A 287 15.45 14.73 6.73
N GLN A 288 16.32 14.84 7.75
CA GLN A 288 17.72 15.24 7.56
C GLN A 288 18.47 14.22 6.70
N VAL A 289 18.37 12.93 7.03
CA VAL A 289 18.99 11.83 6.30
C VAL A 289 18.43 11.73 4.88
N TYR A 290 17.11 11.78 4.72
CA TYR A 290 16.43 11.77 3.42
C TYR A 290 16.94 12.88 2.50
N ARG A 291 17.06 14.11 3.04
CA ARG A 291 17.54 15.26 2.26
C ARG A 291 19.00 15.09 1.87
N TYR A 292 19.84 14.60 2.77
CA TYR A 292 21.22 14.29 2.45
C TYR A 292 21.30 13.28 1.29
N ILE A 293 20.52 12.20 1.33
CA ILE A 293 20.53 11.14 0.31
C ILE A 293 19.98 11.63 -1.04
N PHE A 294 18.86 12.37 -1.05
CA PHE A 294 18.10 12.64 -2.29
C PHE A 294 18.10 14.10 -2.77
N ARG A 295 18.53 15.08 -1.97
CA ARG A 295 18.61 16.50 -2.38
C ARG A 295 20.05 17.00 -2.47
N ARG A 296 20.36 17.76 -3.52
CA ARG A 296 21.60 18.55 -3.64
C ARG A 296 21.45 19.84 -2.84
N GLY A 297 22.44 20.16 -2.00
CA GLY A 297 22.53 21.45 -1.31
C GLY A 297 21.30 21.74 -0.43
N CYS A 298 21.29 21.22 0.79
CA CYS A 298 20.20 21.44 1.72
C CYS A 298 20.21 22.90 2.21
N GLY A 299 19.45 23.79 1.59
CA GLY A 299 19.11 25.07 2.20
C GLY A 299 18.46 24.85 3.58
N ASN A 300 18.83 25.68 4.55
CA ASN A 300 18.46 25.49 5.95
C ASN A 300 16.95 25.76 6.14
N THR A 301 16.10 24.72 6.12
CA THR A 301 14.63 24.89 6.27
C THR A 301 14.16 25.16 7.71
N GLY A 302 15.08 25.41 8.66
CA GLY A 302 14.81 25.63 10.09
C GLY A 302 14.40 24.36 10.85
N PHE A 303 13.40 23.61 10.37
CA PHE A 303 12.85 22.45 11.06
C PHE A 303 13.80 21.24 11.10
N ALA A 304 14.46 20.94 9.98
CA ALA A 304 15.44 19.88 9.84
C ALA A 304 16.69 20.46 9.16
N PRO A 305 17.68 20.93 9.95
CA PRO A 305 18.91 21.50 9.42
C PRO A 305 19.73 20.43 8.69
N ALA A 306 20.56 20.85 7.75
CA ALA A 306 21.42 19.93 7.01
C ALA A 306 22.31 19.10 7.97
N LEU A 307 22.59 17.85 7.61
CA LEU A 307 23.67 17.10 8.27
C LEU A 307 25.01 17.71 7.84
N ASP A 308 25.95 17.76 8.78
CA ASP A 308 27.32 18.18 8.49
C ASP A 308 28.09 17.05 7.81
N LEU A 309 27.76 16.81 6.55
CA LEU A 309 28.33 15.74 5.73
C LEU A 309 28.75 16.29 4.36
N THR A 310 29.92 15.86 3.92
CA THR A 310 30.45 16.20 2.60
C THR A 310 29.63 15.50 1.52
N TYR A 311 29.17 16.25 0.52
CA TYR A 311 28.33 15.70 -0.55
C TYR A 311 29.07 14.63 -1.38
N ARG A 312 28.42 13.46 -1.59
CA ARG A 312 28.88 12.40 -2.52
C ARG A 312 28.12 12.39 -3.83
N GLY A 313 28.75 11.89 -4.88
CA GLY A 313 28.23 11.92 -6.25
C GLY A 313 26.93 11.14 -6.41
N THR A 314 26.89 9.91 -5.91
CA THR A 314 25.76 8.98 -6.10
C THR A 314 24.85 8.90 -4.87
N VAL A 315 23.59 8.52 -5.10
CA VAL A 315 22.60 8.29 -4.03
C VAL A 315 23.06 7.20 -3.06
N VAL A 316 23.67 6.12 -3.58
CA VAL A 316 24.14 4.99 -2.78
C VAL A 316 25.33 5.39 -1.90
N GLU A 317 26.32 6.12 -2.43
CA GLU A 317 27.43 6.64 -1.61
C GLU A 317 26.94 7.55 -0.49
N ARG A 318 25.96 8.42 -0.79
CA ARG A 318 25.34 9.27 0.25
C ARG A 318 24.60 8.42 1.30
N ALA A 319 23.93 7.34 0.91
CA ALA A 319 23.30 6.45 1.89
C ALA A 319 24.34 5.71 2.76
N VAL A 320 25.43 5.23 2.17
CA VAL A 320 26.53 4.58 2.92
C VAL A 320 27.17 5.55 3.91
N GLU A 321 27.46 6.79 3.49
CA GLU A 321 28.02 7.80 4.38
C GLU A 321 27.03 8.22 5.47
N ALA A 322 25.74 8.35 5.16
CA ALA A 322 24.72 8.58 6.17
C ALA A 322 24.69 7.46 7.21
N LYS A 323 24.80 6.19 6.79
CA LYS A 323 24.86 5.04 7.70
C LYS A 323 26.05 5.15 8.65
N GLN A 324 27.24 5.45 8.11
CA GLN A 324 28.47 5.61 8.89
C GLN A 324 28.37 6.79 9.86
N PHE A 325 27.75 7.90 9.45
CA PHE A 325 27.49 9.04 10.32
C PHE A 325 26.61 8.64 11.51
N LEU A 326 25.47 7.99 11.27
CA LEU A 326 24.57 7.57 12.35
C LEU A 326 25.26 6.66 13.37
N ILE A 327 26.08 5.73 12.90
CA ILE A 327 26.86 4.83 13.77
C ILE A 327 27.88 5.62 14.61
N ARG A 328 28.60 6.58 14.01
CA ARG A 328 29.59 7.42 14.73
C ARG A 328 28.97 8.28 15.81
N GLU A 329 27.76 8.80 15.57
CA GLU A 329 26.99 9.57 16.54
C GLU A 329 26.31 8.70 17.63
N GLY A 330 26.60 7.38 17.65
CA GLY A 330 26.02 6.45 18.62
C GLY A 330 24.54 6.13 18.39
N MET A 331 23.97 6.53 17.25
CA MET A 331 22.58 6.29 16.87
C MET A 331 22.44 4.98 16.10
N ASP A 332 22.47 3.85 16.83
CA ASP A 332 22.38 2.52 16.23
C ASP A 332 20.95 2.15 15.76
N SER A 333 20.83 0.98 15.11
CA SER A 333 19.56 0.48 14.58
C SER A 333 18.54 0.11 15.66
N ARG A 334 18.95 -0.07 16.91
CA ARG A 334 18.03 -0.33 18.03
C ARG A 334 17.38 0.97 18.51
N GLN A 335 18.11 2.08 18.46
CA GLN A 335 17.61 3.40 18.87
C GLN A 335 16.75 4.07 17.80
N ILE A 336 17.17 4.00 16.52
CA ILE A 336 16.52 4.68 15.39
C ILE A 336 16.26 3.73 14.21
N PRO A 337 15.49 2.64 14.41
CA PRO A 337 15.29 1.58 13.43
C PRO A 337 14.77 2.09 12.08
N MET A 338 13.86 3.07 12.08
CA MET A 338 13.25 3.61 10.87
C MET A 338 14.26 4.29 9.94
N VAL A 339 15.24 4.99 10.51
CA VAL A 339 16.25 5.71 9.71
C VAL A 339 17.21 4.70 9.09
N HIS A 340 17.65 3.69 9.86
CA HIS A 340 18.47 2.60 9.34
C HIS A 340 17.72 1.80 8.27
N GLU A 341 16.43 1.53 8.45
CA GLU A 341 15.63 0.84 7.43
C GLU A 341 15.58 1.61 6.11
N MET A 342 15.33 2.92 6.15
CA MET A 342 15.35 3.76 4.94
C MET A 342 16.73 3.75 4.27
N VAL A 343 17.80 3.87 5.05
CA VAL A 343 19.17 3.88 4.54
C VAL A 343 19.53 2.52 3.92
N ASP A 344 19.24 1.43 4.62
CA ASP A 344 19.53 0.06 4.16
C ASP A 344 18.72 -0.30 2.92
N PHE A 345 17.50 0.21 2.83
CA PHE A 345 16.70 0.09 1.62
C PHE A 345 17.41 0.70 0.41
N VAL A 346 18.02 1.88 0.57
CA VAL A 346 18.76 2.56 -0.50
C VAL A 346 20.08 1.86 -0.78
N VAL A 347 20.84 1.47 0.24
CA VAL A 347 22.13 0.77 0.09
C VAL A 347 21.95 -0.55 -0.67
N THR A 348 20.92 -1.33 -0.34
CA THR A 348 20.64 -2.61 -0.98
C THR A 348 19.93 -2.47 -2.33
N SER A 349 19.46 -1.27 -2.68
CA SER A 349 18.66 -1.07 -3.88
C SER A 349 19.43 -1.34 -5.17
N SER A 350 20.76 -1.12 -5.21
CA SER A 350 21.60 -1.46 -6.38
C SER A 350 21.71 -2.97 -6.63
N GLN A 351 21.49 -3.77 -5.60
CA GLN A 351 21.53 -5.24 -5.68
C GLN A 351 20.18 -5.82 -6.09
N ARG A 352 19.10 -5.02 -6.06
CA ARG A 352 17.77 -5.44 -6.50
C ARG A 352 17.70 -5.31 -8.01
N PHE A 353 17.47 -6.44 -8.68
CA PHE A 353 17.45 -6.61 -10.12
C PHE A 353 16.59 -5.59 -10.91
N ARG A 354 15.70 -4.83 -10.24
CA ARG A 354 14.74 -3.90 -10.86
C ARG A 354 14.56 -2.56 -10.12
N SER A 355 15.49 -2.17 -9.25
CA SER A 355 15.37 -0.91 -8.52
C SER A 355 15.47 0.31 -9.45
N SER A 356 14.40 1.11 -9.51
CA SER A 356 14.40 2.43 -10.15
C SER A 356 15.09 3.49 -9.28
N LEU A 357 15.31 3.21 -7.98
CA LEU A 357 15.96 4.15 -7.05
C LEU A 357 17.42 4.42 -7.41
N CYS A 358 18.09 3.45 -8.05
CA CYS A 358 19.47 3.60 -8.55
C CYS A 358 19.57 4.04 -10.02
N HIS A 359 18.54 3.78 -10.84
CA HIS A 359 18.49 4.31 -12.21
C HIS A 359 18.16 5.82 -12.24
N ALA A 360 17.89 6.44 -11.10
CA ALA A 360 17.93 7.89 -10.93
C ALA A 360 19.38 8.43 -10.91
N ALA A 361 20.20 8.00 -11.87
CA ALA A 361 21.25 8.83 -12.39
C ALA A 361 20.60 9.83 -13.36
N ILE A 362 20.65 11.12 -12.99
CA ILE A 362 20.68 12.24 -13.95
C ILE A 362 19.38 12.44 -14.77
N ALA A 363 18.44 13.20 -14.20
CA ALA A 363 17.60 14.16 -14.93
C ALA A 363 17.14 15.22 -13.92
N THR A 364 17.90 16.31 -13.77
CA THR A 364 17.49 17.67 -14.22
C THR A 364 16.09 18.04 -13.69
N ARG A 365 15.97 18.96 -12.73
CA ARG A 365 16.31 20.38 -12.91
C ARG A 365 16.93 20.99 -11.65
N SER A 366 17.92 21.82 -11.90
CA SER A 366 18.37 22.95 -11.07
C SER A 366 17.17 23.76 -10.57
N CYS A 367 17.32 24.36 -9.38
CA CYS A 367 16.51 25.41 -8.74
C CYS A 367 15.14 25.75 -9.36
#